data_AF-A0A7S2V052-F1
#
_entry.id   AF-A0A7S2V052-F1
#
_cell.length_a   1.000
_cell.length_b   1.000
_cell.length_c   1.000
_cell.angle_alpha   90.00
_cell.angle_beta   90.00
_cell.angle_gamma   90.00
#
_symmetry.space_group_name_H-M   'P 1'
#
loop_
_entity.id
_entity.type
_entity.pdbx_description
1 polymer ?
#
loop_
_entity_poly.entity_id
_entity_poly.type
_entity_poly.pdbx_seq_one_letter_code
_entity_poly.pdbx_strand_id
1 'polypeptide(L)'
;QGMSLQLTIFDATDSVNPVAVHRWVAETDESASSSSSAEFDHHAFRYFGVEGEVFDGYLVIPISTYNWVDPTQNFDGFKVFTIGTESGIEVHYDISHYGALSCYSSRWLPERSFVFDGRVMTMKQHSVRVTLLEDGSDLNDLELDENNEENCNDYMFWDR
;
A
#
# COMPACT_ATOMS: atom_id res chain seq x y z
N GLN A 1 1.94 -22.78 -0.07
CA GLN A 1 1.06 -21.87 0.70
C GLN A 1 1.63 -20.49 0.46
N GLY A 2 0.92 -19.64 -0.29
CA GLY A 2 1.35 -18.26 -0.54
C GLY A 2 1.42 -17.49 0.78
N MET A 3 2.41 -16.61 0.91
CA MET A 3 2.47 -15.64 2.01
C MET A 3 1.47 -14.55 1.67
N SER A 4 0.42 -14.43 2.49
CA SER A 4 -0.71 -13.53 2.23
C SER A 4 -0.74 -12.39 3.24
N LEU A 5 -0.67 -11.16 2.74
CA LEU A 5 -0.88 -9.97 3.54
C LEU A 5 -2.36 -9.87 3.92
N GLN A 6 -2.59 -9.67 5.22
CA GLN A 6 -3.91 -9.59 5.80
C GLN A 6 -4.03 -8.41 6.74
N LEU A 7 -5.16 -7.71 6.65
CA LEU A 7 -5.59 -6.72 7.64
C LEU A 7 -6.71 -7.33 8.48
N THR A 8 -6.68 -7.12 9.79
CA THR A 8 -7.70 -7.66 10.70
C THR A 8 -7.98 -6.68 11.83
N ILE A 9 -9.27 -6.40 12.03
CA ILE A 9 -9.75 -5.66 13.19
C ILE A 9 -10.08 -6.70 14.26
N PHE A 10 -9.57 -6.47 15.46
CA PHE A 10 -9.86 -7.29 16.63
C PHE A 10 -10.67 -6.46 17.63
N ASP A 11 -11.77 -7.02 18.12
CA ASP A 11 -12.39 -6.56 19.37
C ASP A 11 -11.51 -7.06 20.52
N ALA A 12 -10.85 -6.11 21.19
CA ALA A 12 -9.98 -6.35 22.32
C ALA A 12 -10.59 -5.87 23.65
N THR A 13 -11.92 -5.74 23.74
CA THR A 13 -12.63 -5.41 24.99
C THR A 13 -12.27 -6.39 26.11
N ASP A 14 -12.10 -7.66 25.76
CA ASP A 14 -11.38 -8.63 26.59
C ASP A 14 -9.94 -8.81 26.09
N SER A 15 -9.00 -8.13 26.74
CA SER A 15 -7.59 -8.15 26.36
C SER A 15 -6.91 -9.52 26.40
N VAL A 16 -7.46 -10.50 27.15
CA VAL A 16 -6.91 -11.87 27.18
C VAL A 16 -7.54 -12.79 26.14
N ASN A 17 -8.62 -12.35 25.49
CA ASN A 17 -9.32 -13.09 24.45
C ASN A 17 -9.82 -12.16 23.32
N PRO A 18 -8.90 -11.55 22.54
CA PRO A 18 -9.29 -10.70 21.42
C PRO A 18 -9.98 -11.52 20.33
N VAL A 19 -11.08 -10.98 19.78
CA VAL A 19 -11.88 -11.65 18.75
C VAL A 19 -11.73 -10.91 17.43
N ALA A 20 -11.38 -11.61 16.35
CA ALA A 20 -11.35 -11.02 15.01
C ALA A 20 -12.79 -10.71 14.55
N VAL A 21 -13.05 -9.44 14.23
CA VAL A 21 -14.38 -8.96 13.80
C VAL A 21 -14.45 -8.70 12.30
N HIS A 22 -13.36 -8.20 11.71
CA HIS A 22 -13.26 -7.96 10.26
C HIS A 22 -11.93 -8.42 9.73
N ARG A 23 -11.91 -8.90 8.50
CA ARG A 23 -10.71 -9.38 7.82
C ARG A 23 -10.72 -8.99 6.36
N TRP A 24 -9.60 -8.45 5.90
CA TRP A 24 -9.32 -8.22 4.48
C TRP A 24 -8.03 -8.96 4.10
N VAL A 25 -8.01 -9.54 2.90
CA VAL A 25 -6.87 -10.31 2.37
C VAL A 25 -6.49 -9.73 1.03
N ALA A 26 -5.19 -9.48 0.82
CA ALA A 26 -4.70 -8.82 -0.40
C ALA A 26 -4.80 -9.70 -1.65
N GLU A 27 -4.66 -11.01 -1.49
CA GLU A 27 -4.74 -11.97 -2.57
C GLU A 27 -6.17 -12.47 -2.78
N THR A 28 -6.60 -12.49 -4.05
CA THR A 28 -7.87 -13.08 -4.46
C THR A 28 -7.70 -14.37 -5.27
N ASP A 29 -6.46 -14.77 -5.56
CA ASP A 29 -6.12 -15.91 -6.42
C ASP A 29 -4.98 -16.74 -5.82
N GLU A 30 -5.00 -18.06 -5.99
CA GLU A 30 -3.95 -18.98 -5.52
C GLU A 30 -2.60 -18.76 -6.23
N SER A 31 -2.63 -18.10 -7.39
CA SER A 31 -1.48 -17.69 -8.19
C SER A 31 -0.89 -16.34 -7.78
N ALA A 32 -1.41 -15.73 -6.72
CA ALA A 32 -0.94 -14.45 -6.21
C ALA A 32 -0.17 -14.62 -4.89
N SER A 33 0.76 -13.69 -4.68
CA SER A 33 1.48 -13.47 -3.43
C SER A 33 1.49 -11.99 -3.11
N SER A 34 1.59 -11.62 -1.85
CA SER A 34 1.53 -10.25 -1.40
C SER A 34 2.46 -10.01 -0.23
N SER A 35 2.98 -8.79 -0.16
CA SER A 35 3.87 -8.37 0.92
C SER A 35 3.70 -6.89 1.20
N SER A 36 4.20 -6.47 2.37
CA SER A 36 4.26 -5.08 2.78
C SER A 36 5.51 -4.84 3.61
N SER A 37 6.19 -3.72 3.40
CA SER A 37 7.24 -3.33 4.34
C SER A 37 6.73 -3.10 5.77
N ALA A 38 5.42 -2.90 5.96
CA ALA A 38 4.79 -2.82 7.28
C ALA A 38 4.94 -4.12 8.10
N GLU A 39 5.25 -5.26 7.47
CA GLU A 39 5.53 -6.53 8.14
C GLU A 39 6.80 -6.47 9.02
N PHE A 40 7.74 -5.56 8.70
CA PHE A 40 9.02 -5.42 9.41
C PHE A 40 9.38 -3.96 9.77
N ASP A 41 8.67 -2.96 9.26
CA ASP A 41 8.88 -1.55 9.55
C ASP A 41 7.55 -0.84 9.90
N HIS A 42 7.32 -0.62 11.20
CA HIS A 42 6.12 0.06 11.69
C HIS A 42 6.00 1.54 11.30
N HIS A 43 7.06 2.14 10.71
CA HIS A 43 6.98 3.49 10.14
C HIS A 43 6.50 3.49 8.68
N ALA A 44 6.33 2.32 8.05
CA ALA A 44 5.92 2.23 6.67
C ALA A 44 4.43 2.52 6.46
N PHE A 45 3.59 2.25 7.46
CA PHE A 45 2.15 2.50 7.41
C PHE A 45 1.74 3.67 8.31
N ARG A 46 0.56 4.22 8.04
CA ARG A 46 -0.04 5.31 8.81
C ARG A 46 -1.52 5.01 9.01
N TYR A 47 -1.96 4.96 10.27
CA TYR A 47 -3.37 5.05 10.63
C TYR A 47 -3.66 6.42 11.25
N PHE A 48 -4.81 7.00 10.94
CA PHE A 48 -5.29 8.21 11.59
C PHE A 48 -6.82 8.21 11.64
N GLY A 49 -7.35 8.57 12.81
CA GLY A 49 -8.79 8.67 13.03
C GLY A 49 -9.40 9.90 12.37
N VAL A 50 -10.68 9.81 12.03
CA VAL A 50 -11.48 10.92 11.53
C VAL A 50 -12.75 11.08 12.37
N GLU A 51 -13.23 12.30 12.51
CA GLU A 51 -14.46 12.59 13.25
C GLU A 51 -15.57 12.98 12.28
N GLY A 52 -16.80 12.52 12.56
CA GLY A 52 -17.98 12.87 11.77
C GLY A 52 -18.21 12.02 10.52
N GLU A 53 -17.37 11.03 10.27
CA GLU A 53 -17.51 10.07 9.17
C GLU A 53 -18.21 8.77 9.61
N VAL A 54 -18.62 7.96 8.62
CA VAL A 54 -19.26 6.64 8.83
C VAL A 54 -18.24 5.56 9.22
N PHE A 55 -16.95 5.82 9.03
CA PHE A 55 -15.83 4.96 9.40
C PHE A 55 -14.93 5.67 10.41
N ASP A 56 -14.10 4.93 11.14
CA ASP A 56 -13.33 5.45 12.28
C ASP A 56 -12.02 6.12 11.87
N GLY A 57 -11.43 5.71 10.74
CA GLY A 57 -10.16 6.25 10.28
C GLY A 57 -9.71 5.75 8.93
N TYR A 58 -8.61 6.32 8.46
CA TYR A 58 -7.92 5.86 7.27
C TYR A 58 -6.64 5.10 7.64
N LEU A 59 -6.35 4.05 6.88
CA LEU A 59 -5.07 3.34 6.91
C LEU A 59 -4.38 3.48 5.55
N VAL A 60 -3.18 4.05 5.53
CA VAL A 60 -2.30 4.12 4.36
C VAL A 60 -1.17 3.12 4.57
N ILE A 61 -1.10 2.08 3.74
CA ILE A 61 -0.14 0.98 3.89
C ILE A 61 0.47 0.62 2.53
N PRO A 62 1.80 0.42 2.43
CA PRO A 62 2.40 -0.05 1.20
C PRO A 62 2.03 -1.50 0.96
N ILE A 63 1.69 -1.86 -0.27
CA ILE A 63 1.35 -3.22 -0.66
C ILE A 63 1.99 -3.51 -2.01
N SER A 64 2.59 -4.69 -2.11
CA SER A 64 3.03 -5.28 -3.37
C SER A 64 2.27 -6.58 -3.57
N THR A 65 1.60 -6.73 -4.71
CA THR A 65 1.00 -8.00 -5.14
C THR A 65 1.68 -8.48 -6.42
N TYR A 66 2.02 -9.77 -6.43
CA TYR A 66 2.60 -10.45 -7.57
C TYR A 66 1.79 -11.69 -7.91
N ASN A 67 1.26 -11.73 -9.13
CA ASN A 67 0.60 -12.87 -9.73
C ASN A 67 1.46 -13.43 -10.86
N TRP A 68 1.89 -14.70 -10.72
CA TRP A 68 2.78 -15.35 -11.69
C TRP A 68 2.06 -15.94 -12.92
N VAL A 69 0.72 -15.91 -12.94
CA VAL A 69 -0.11 -16.37 -14.06
C VAL A 69 -0.66 -15.18 -14.85
N ASP A 70 -1.15 -14.15 -14.16
CA ASP A 70 -1.76 -12.95 -14.74
C ASP A 70 -1.07 -11.67 -14.23
N PRO A 71 -0.02 -11.19 -14.91
CA PRO A 71 0.70 -9.99 -14.52
C PRO A 71 -0.15 -8.71 -14.52
N THR A 72 -1.34 -8.72 -15.14
CA THR A 72 -2.25 -7.56 -15.11
C THR A 72 -2.87 -7.34 -13.72
N GLN A 73 -2.75 -8.33 -12.83
CA GLN A 73 -3.17 -8.26 -11.43
C GLN A 73 -2.05 -7.82 -10.48
N ASN A 74 -0.87 -7.51 -11.02
CA ASN A 74 0.24 -7.00 -10.21
C ASN A 74 -0.05 -5.57 -9.76
N PHE A 75 0.34 -5.28 -8.53
CA PHE A 75 0.26 -3.94 -7.96
C PHE A 75 1.52 -3.68 -7.16
N ASP A 76 2.05 -2.47 -7.28
CA ASP A 76 3.14 -2.00 -6.42
C ASP A 76 2.92 -0.54 -6.06
N GLY A 77 2.67 -0.28 -4.78
CA GLY A 77 2.29 1.05 -4.34
C GLY A 77 1.78 1.09 -2.90
N PHE A 78 0.84 2.00 -2.64
CA PHE A 78 0.12 2.11 -1.38
C PHE A 78 -1.36 1.89 -1.62
N LYS A 79 -2.03 1.20 -0.69
CA LYS A 79 -3.48 1.22 -0.61
C LYS A 79 -3.91 2.12 0.54
N VAL A 80 -4.94 2.92 0.28
CA VAL A 80 -5.65 3.69 1.30
C VAL A 80 -6.92 2.93 1.62
N PHE A 81 -7.14 2.61 2.89
CA PHE A 81 -8.34 1.94 3.38
C PHE A 81 -9.15 2.88 4.25
N THR A 82 -10.48 2.73 4.20
CA THR A 82 -11.36 3.14 5.29
C THR A 82 -11.46 1.99 6.29
N ILE A 83 -11.35 2.32 7.57
CA ILE A 83 -11.37 1.37 8.69
C ILE A 83 -12.51 1.77 9.61
N GLY A 84 -13.47 0.87 9.83
CA GLY A 84 -14.52 1.04 10.83
C GLY A 84 -14.77 -0.24 11.62
N THR A 85 -14.96 -0.13 12.93
CA THR A 85 -15.29 -1.27 13.79
C THR A 85 -16.62 -1.90 13.39
N GLU A 86 -17.57 -1.10 12.91
CA GLU A 86 -18.88 -1.55 12.43
C GLU A 86 -18.92 -1.75 10.91
N SER A 87 -18.35 -0.81 10.15
CA SER A 87 -18.40 -0.82 8.67
C SER A 87 -17.35 -1.73 8.01
N GLY A 88 -16.31 -2.15 8.74
CA GLY A 88 -15.30 -3.09 8.27
C GLY A 88 -14.05 -2.43 7.68
N ILE A 89 -13.40 -3.16 6.77
CA ILE A 89 -12.17 -2.74 6.08
C ILE A 89 -12.49 -2.67 4.58
N GLU A 90 -12.45 -1.47 4.01
CA GLU A 90 -12.70 -1.27 2.58
C GLU A 90 -11.53 -0.52 1.94
N VAL A 91 -11.19 -0.92 0.72
CA VAL A 91 -10.22 -0.16 -0.09
C VAL A 91 -10.89 1.14 -0.51
N HIS A 92 -10.31 2.27 -0.10
CA HIS A 92 -10.74 3.60 -0.49
C HIS A 92 -10.22 3.94 -1.89
N TYR A 93 -8.91 3.85 -2.10
CA TYR A 93 -8.26 3.92 -3.41
C TYR A 93 -6.82 3.39 -3.37
N ASP A 94 -6.25 3.21 -4.56
CA ASP A 94 -4.88 2.75 -4.77
C ASP A 94 -3.98 3.91 -5.23
N ILE A 95 -2.76 3.98 -4.72
CA ILE A 95 -1.70 4.88 -5.17
C ILE A 95 -0.59 4.03 -5.79
N SER A 96 -0.57 3.95 -7.12
CA SER A 96 0.43 3.17 -7.84
C SER A 96 1.78 3.90 -7.86
N HIS A 97 2.84 3.19 -7.48
CA HIS A 97 4.23 3.62 -7.66
C HIS A 97 4.90 2.89 -8.83
N TYR A 98 4.16 2.08 -9.58
CA TYR A 98 4.64 1.33 -10.73
C TYR A 98 5.12 2.26 -11.86
N GLY A 99 6.42 2.25 -12.13
CA GLY A 99 7.00 2.87 -13.33
C GLY A 99 7.09 1.85 -14.46
N ALA A 100 6.69 2.24 -15.67
CA ALA A 100 6.58 1.32 -16.81
C ALA A 100 7.92 0.86 -17.40
N LEU A 101 9.08 1.37 -16.96
CA LEU A 101 10.39 1.02 -17.50
C LEU A 101 11.47 1.14 -16.42
N SER A 102 12.33 0.12 -16.34
CA SER A 102 13.21 -0.20 -15.21
C SER A 102 14.65 0.25 -15.44
N CYS A 103 14.85 1.56 -15.49
CA CYS A 103 16.18 2.17 -15.47
C CYS A 103 16.43 2.79 -14.10
N TYR A 104 16.47 1.93 -13.08
CA TYR A 104 16.55 2.36 -11.70
C TYR A 104 17.98 2.30 -11.17
N SER A 105 18.40 3.38 -10.49
CA SER A 105 19.63 3.32 -9.71
C SER A 105 19.51 2.33 -8.54
N SER A 106 20.61 1.86 -7.95
CA SER A 106 20.56 0.98 -6.76
C SER A 106 20.13 1.69 -5.47
N ARG A 107 19.63 2.93 -5.56
CA ARG A 107 19.21 3.74 -4.42
C ARG A 107 17.70 3.89 -4.44
N TRP A 108 17.02 3.34 -3.44
CA TRP A 108 15.58 3.46 -3.30
C TRP A 108 15.21 4.36 -2.11
N LEU A 109 14.09 5.07 -2.25
CA LEU A 109 13.40 5.70 -1.14
C LEU A 109 12.76 4.62 -0.25
N PRO A 110 12.83 4.78 1.08
CA PRO A 110 12.06 3.93 1.98
C PRO A 110 10.56 4.15 1.76
N GLU A 111 9.79 3.09 1.91
CA GLU A 111 8.32 3.14 1.82
C GLU A 111 7.75 3.96 2.98
N ARG A 112 7.23 5.15 2.69
CA ARG A 112 6.69 6.07 3.70
C ARG A 112 5.43 6.76 3.18
N SER A 113 4.54 7.09 4.10
CA SER A 113 3.39 7.95 3.83
C SER A 113 3.36 9.15 4.79
N PHE A 114 2.88 10.27 4.28
CA PHE A 114 2.67 11.50 5.02
C PHE A 114 1.33 12.10 4.63
N VAL A 115 0.51 12.45 5.62
CA VAL A 115 -0.83 13.01 5.41
C VAL A 115 -0.90 14.40 6.00
N PHE A 116 -1.28 15.37 5.19
CA PHE A 116 -1.39 16.77 5.60
C PHE A 116 -2.36 17.52 4.70
N ASP A 117 -3.27 18.30 5.31
CA ASP A 117 -4.19 19.20 4.59
C ASP A 117 -5.00 18.49 3.48
N GLY A 118 -5.60 17.34 3.82
CA GLY A 118 -6.41 16.55 2.89
C GLY A 118 -5.61 15.89 1.75
N ARG A 119 -4.27 15.87 1.83
CA ARG A 119 -3.39 15.25 0.83
C ARG A 119 -2.65 14.08 1.43
N VAL A 120 -2.43 13.05 0.60
CA VAL A 120 -1.60 11.90 0.92
C VAL A 120 -0.37 11.95 0.03
N MET A 121 0.80 12.09 0.65
CA MET A 121 2.09 11.93 -0.01
C MET A 121 2.63 10.54 0.30
N THR A 122 3.03 9.80 -0.71
CA THR A 122 3.68 8.50 -0.58
C THR A 122 5.02 8.50 -1.27
N MET A 123 5.97 7.79 -0.69
CA MET A 123 7.33 7.61 -1.21
C MET A 123 7.58 6.11 -1.26
N LYS A 124 8.01 5.61 -2.42
CA LYS A 124 8.40 4.21 -2.58
C LYS A 124 9.32 4.07 -3.78
N GLN A 125 10.38 3.30 -3.61
CA GLN A 125 11.39 3.06 -4.64
C GLN A 125 11.90 4.37 -5.24
N HIS A 126 11.53 4.67 -6.47
CA HIS A 126 12.05 5.79 -7.23
C HIS A 126 11.01 6.88 -7.45
N SER A 127 9.85 6.81 -6.78
CA SER A 127 8.79 7.79 -6.98
C SER A 127 8.23 8.36 -5.69
N VAL A 128 7.85 9.63 -5.78
CA VAL A 128 7.00 10.31 -4.80
C VAL A 128 5.69 10.64 -5.50
N ARG A 129 4.57 10.25 -4.90
CA ARG A 129 3.22 10.51 -5.39
C ARG A 129 2.48 11.38 -4.38
N VAL A 130 1.64 12.30 -4.87
CA VAL A 130 0.76 13.10 -4.03
C VAL A 130 -0.66 13.04 -4.58
N THR A 131 -1.60 12.55 -3.78
CA THR A 131 -3.02 12.44 -4.12
C THR A 131 -3.89 13.24 -3.16
N LEU A 132 -5.13 13.52 -3.55
CA LEU A 132 -6.18 13.95 -2.62
C LEU A 132 -6.66 12.76 -1.78
N LEU A 133 -6.86 12.98 -0.47
CA LEU A 133 -7.39 11.96 0.43
C LEU A 133 -8.86 11.63 0.13
N GLU A 134 -9.62 12.59 -0.39
CA GLU A 134 -11.05 12.44 -0.64
C GLU A 134 -11.35 11.33 -1.65
N ASP A 135 -10.64 11.31 -2.78
CA ASP A 135 -10.98 10.48 -3.94
C ASP A 135 -9.78 9.82 -4.61
N GLY A 136 -8.55 10.07 -4.12
CA GLY A 136 -7.33 9.57 -4.73
C GLY A 136 -6.89 10.31 -5.99
N SER A 137 -7.51 11.45 -6.34
CA SER A 137 -7.11 12.25 -7.49
C SER A 137 -5.63 12.63 -7.41
N ASP A 138 -4.87 12.31 -8.45
CA ASP A 138 -3.46 12.66 -8.57
C ASP A 138 -3.28 14.18 -8.65
N LEU A 139 -2.44 14.72 -7.76
CA LEU A 139 -2.08 16.13 -7.75
C LEU A 139 -0.70 16.39 -8.33
N ASN A 140 0.24 15.48 -8.08
CA ASN A 140 1.60 15.59 -8.55
C ASN A 140 2.33 14.25 -8.41
N ASP A 141 3.37 14.09 -9.22
CA ASP A 141 4.32 13.02 -9.10
C ASP A 141 5.75 13.51 -9.36
N LEU A 142 6.69 12.81 -8.74
CA LEU A 142 8.11 12.99 -8.99
C LEU A 142 8.72 11.61 -9.18
N GLU A 143 9.13 11.31 -10.41
CA GLU A 143 9.95 10.17 -10.75
C GLU A 143 11.42 10.56 -10.63
N LEU A 144 12.17 9.90 -9.74
CA LEU A 144 13.56 10.22 -9.44
C LEU A 144 14.52 9.73 -10.50
N ASP A 145 14.10 8.78 -11.33
CA ASP A 145 14.90 8.18 -12.42
C ASP A 145 14.39 8.56 -13.82
N GLU A 146 13.57 9.62 -13.97
CA GLU A 146 12.97 10.06 -15.25
C GLU A 146 14.01 10.29 -16.38
N ASN A 147 15.28 10.52 -16.04
CA ASN A 147 16.36 10.80 -16.99
C ASN A 147 17.53 9.79 -16.92
N ASN A 148 17.33 8.65 -16.26
CA ASN A 148 18.37 7.64 -16.14
C ASN A 148 18.24 6.64 -17.30
N GLU A 149 19.07 6.79 -18.34
CA GLU A 149 19.14 5.82 -19.46
C GLU A 149 20.22 4.74 -19.24
N GLU A 150 20.97 4.81 -18.13
CA GLU A 150 22.07 3.89 -17.86
C GLU A 150 21.60 2.71 -16.98
N ASN A 151 21.84 1.48 -17.46
CA ASN A 151 21.48 0.20 -16.82
C ASN A 151 19.97 -0.12 -16.77
N CYS A 152 19.27 0.11 -17.88
CA CYS A 152 17.94 -0.42 -18.09
C CYS A 152 18.00 -1.96 -18.20
N ASN A 153 17.51 -2.64 -17.17
CA ASN A 153 17.26 -4.07 -17.19
C ASN A 153 15.78 -4.25 -16.91
N ASP A 154 15.07 -5.08 -17.67
CA ASP A 154 13.68 -5.51 -17.39
C ASP A 154 13.63 -6.21 -16.02
N TYR A 155 13.67 -5.44 -14.92
CA TYR A 155 13.54 -5.94 -13.57
C TYR A 155 12.05 -6.02 -13.23
N MET A 156 11.35 -6.88 -13.97
CA MET A 156 10.16 -7.50 -13.44
C MET A 156 10.60 -8.50 -12.37
N PHE A 157 10.20 -8.24 -11.12
CA PHE A 157 10.14 -9.19 -10.01
C PHE A 157 11.38 -10.07 -9.83
N TRP A 158 12.42 -9.55 -9.16
CA TRP A 158 13.45 -10.42 -8.58
C TRP A 158 13.31 -10.48 -7.06
N ASP A 159 12.80 -11.65 -6.66
CA ASP A 159 12.89 -12.33 -5.38
C ASP A 159 14.20 -12.08 -4.59
N ARG A 160 14.01 -11.78 -3.29
CA ARG A 160 14.93 -11.89 -2.13
C ARG A 160 15.99 -10.83 -1.88
#